data_AF-A0A660MHR0-F1
#
_entry.id   AF-A0A660MHR0-F1
#
_cell.length_a   1.000
_cell.length_b   1.000
_cell.length_c   1.000
_cell.angle_alpha   90.00
_cell.angle_beta   90.00
_cell.angle_gamma   90.00
#
_symmetry.space_group_name_H-M   'P 1'
#
loop_
_entity.id
_entity.type
_entity.pdbx_description
1 polymer ?
#
loop_
_entity_poly.entity_id
_entity_poly.type
_entity_poly.pdbx_seq_one_letter_code
_entity_poly.pdbx_strand_id
1 'polypeptide(L)' 'MPVSVEEAWADINIVFGGGWPPSEMDRMSIRELLRWHTIARERNAREQAAINDARR' A
#
# COMPACT_ATOMS: atom_id res chain seq x y z
N MET A 1 -3.85 7.67 -7.40
CA MET A 1 -3.17 6.75 -8.33
C MET A 1 -1.69 6.84 -8.03
N PRO A 2 -0.97 5.71 -7.87
CA PRO A 2 0.47 5.71 -7.64
C PRO A 2 1.18 6.26 -8.88
N VAL A 3 2.30 6.97 -8.68
CA VAL A 3 3.07 7.52 -9.82
C VAL A 3 4.02 6.48 -10.46
N SER A 4 4.34 5.38 -9.76
CA SER A 4 5.10 4.26 -10.32
C SER A 4 4.75 2.91 -9.64
N VAL A 5 5.28 1.81 -10.20
CA VAL A 5 5.14 0.46 -9.63
C VAL A 5 5.87 0.36 -8.29
N GLU A 6 7.03 1.01 -8.17
CA GLU A 6 7.85 1.05 -6.95
C GLU A 6 7.14 1.78 -5.81
N GLU A 7 6.41 2.86 -6.10
CA GLU A 7 5.62 3.57 -5.08
C GLU A 7 4.44 2.69 -4.61
N ALA A 8 3.72 2.07 -5.55
CA ALA A 8 2.65 1.15 -5.21
C ALA A 8 3.16 -0.02 -4.35
N TRP A 9 4.34 -0.55 -4.69
CA TRP A 9 5.02 -1.61 -3.95
C TRP A 9 5.40 -1.18 -2.54
N ALA A 10 5.99 0.01 -2.38
CA ALA A 10 6.40 0.54 -1.09
C ALA A 10 5.18 0.69 -0.15
N ASP A 11 4.09 1.28 -0.64
CA ASP A 11 2.85 1.44 0.12
C ASP A 11 2.28 0.08 0.56
N ILE A 12 2.23 -0.88 -0.36
CA ILE A 12 1.74 -2.24 -0.07
C ILE A 12 2.65 -2.91 0.98
N ASN A 13 3.96 -2.83 0.84
CA ASN A 13 4.86 -3.51 1.77
C ASN A 13 4.89 -2.91 3.18
N ILE A 14 4.75 -1.59 3.30
CA ILE A 14 4.62 -0.91 4.61
C ILE A 14 3.39 -1.45 5.36
N VAL A 15 2.27 -1.62 4.65
CA VAL A 15 0.99 -2.00 5.26
C VAL A 15 0.85 -3.51 5.48
N PHE A 16 1.37 -4.32 4.57
CA PHE A 16 1.15 -5.77 4.55
C PHE A 16 2.36 -6.60 5.02
N GLY A 17 3.47 -5.97 5.41
CA GLY A 17 4.57 -6.65 6.09
C GLY A 17 5.62 -7.30 5.19
N GLY A 18 5.87 -6.74 3.99
CA GLY A 18 7.13 -7.00 3.28
C GLY A 18 7.27 -8.32 2.50
N GLY A 19 6.18 -9.04 2.23
CA GLY A 19 6.25 -10.38 1.63
C GLY A 19 6.25 -10.45 0.10
N TRP A 20 5.98 -9.34 -0.60
CA TRP A 20 5.84 -9.35 -2.05
C TRP A 20 7.02 -8.66 -2.72
N PRO A 21 7.90 -9.38 -3.44
CA PRO A 21 8.95 -8.74 -4.23
C PRO A 21 8.34 -8.07 -5.48
N PRO A 22 8.99 -7.04 -6.06
CA PRO A 22 8.46 -6.32 -7.24
C PRO A 22 8.14 -7.24 -8.42
N SER A 23 8.90 -8.33 -8.59
CA SER A 23 8.68 -9.34 -9.64
C SER A 23 7.37 -10.12 -9.50
N GLU A 24 6.78 -10.22 -8.30
CA GLU A 24 5.42 -10.77 -8.12
C GLU A 24 4.37 -9.73 -8.51
N MET A 25 4.67 -8.42 -8.40
CA MET A 25 3.76 -7.37 -8.86
C MET A 25 3.76 -7.22 -10.38
N ASP A 26 4.87 -7.49 -11.05
CA ASP A 26 4.93 -7.52 -12.53
C ASP A 26 3.98 -8.55 -13.13
N ARG A 27 3.59 -9.57 -12.36
CA ARG A 27 2.61 -10.59 -12.77
C ARG A 27 1.17 -10.16 -12.52
N MET A 28 0.93 -9.08 -11.77
CA MET A 28 -0.40 -8.55 -11.53
C MET A 28 -0.88 -7.73 -12.72
N SER A 29 -2.17 -7.80 -12.99
CA SER A 29 -2.80 -6.82 -13.85
C SER A 29 -2.68 -5.42 -13.23
N ILE A 30 -2.63 -4.36 -14.06
CA ILE A 30 -2.67 -2.97 -13.59
C ILE A 30 -3.87 -2.75 -12.65
N ARG A 31 -5.01 -3.41 -12.93
CA ARG A 31 -6.22 -3.31 -12.10
C ARG A 31 -6.01 -3.89 -10.69
N GLU A 32 -5.35 -5.03 -10.57
CA GLU A 32 -5.00 -5.62 -9.28
C GLU A 32 -4.00 -4.76 -8.51
N LEU A 33 -2.97 -4.25 -9.19
CA LEU A 33 -2.00 -3.35 -8.58
C LEU A 33 -2.66 -2.11 -7.98
N LEU A 34 -3.54 -1.46 -8.75
CA LEU A 34 -4.28 -0.28 -8.29
C LEU A 34 -5.22 -0.59 -7.13
N ARG A 35 -5.85 -1.77 -7.13
CA ARG A 35 -6.71 -2.22 -6.04
C ARG A 35 -5.90 -2.37 -4.74
N TRP A 36 -4.77 -3.06 -4.79
CA TRP A 36 -3.92 -3.26 -3.62
C TRP A 36 -3.31 -1.96 -3.09
N HIS A 37 -2.84 -1.09 -3.97
CA HIS A 37 -2.36 0.24 -3.60
C HIS A 37 -3.46 1.09 -2.92
N THR A 38 -4.70 1.03 -3.41
CA THR A 38 -5.83 1.74 -2.79
C THR A 38 -6.10 1.23 -1.37
N ILE A 39 -6.13 -0.09 -1.18
CA ILE A 39 -6.33 -0.71 0.14
C ILE A 39 -5.18 -0.33 1.09
N ALA A 40 -3.93 -0.33 0.60
CA ALA A 40 -2.77 0.06 1.39
C ALA A 40 -2.89 1.51 1.89
N ARG A 41 -3.22 2.45 0.98
CA ARG A 41 -3.42 3.86 1.34
C ARG A 41 -4.53 4.07 2.36
N GLU A 42 -5.66 3.37 2.22
CA GLU A 42 -6.77 3.47 3.17
C GLU A 42 -6.38 2.98 4.57
N ARG A 43 -5.61 1.89 4.66
CA ARG A 43 -5.11 1.36 5.93
C ARG A 43 -4.12 2.31 6.60
N ASN A 44 -3.13 2.81 5.85
CA ASN A 44 -2.18 3.80 6.35
C ASN A 44 -2.90 5.05 6.88
N ALA A 45 -3.93 5.55 6.18
CA ALA A 45 -4.71 6.70 6.63
C ALA A 45 -5.46 6.43 7.95
N ARG A 46 -6.05 5.23 8.11
CA ARG A 46 -6.73 4.83 9.34
C ARG A 46 -5.77 4.67 10.52
N GLU A 47 -4.60 4.05 10.30
CA GLU A 47 -3.57 3.92 11.33
C GLU A 47 -3.05 5.30 11.77
N GLN A 48 -2.79 6.19 10.82
CA GLN A 48 -2.35 7.55 11.14
C GLN A 48 -3.40 8.34 11.93
N ALA A 49 -4.68 8.18 11.58
CA ALA A 49 -5.78 8.79 12.34
C ALA A 49 -5.86 8.23 13.77
N ALA A 50 -5.78 6.90 13.94
CA ALA A 50 -5.79 6.26 15.25
C ALA A 50 -4.61 6.70 16.14
N ILE A 51 -3.41 6.86 15.55
CA ILE A 51 -2.24 7.39 16.26
C ILE A 51 -2.45 8.83 16.71
N ASN A 52 -3.07 9.66 15.87
CA ASN A 52 -3.34 11.06 16.21
C ASN A 52 -4.39 11.17 17.33
N ASP A 53 -5.43 10.34 17.30
CA ASP A 53 -6.46 10.29 18.35
C ASP A 53 -5.88 9.80 19.68
N ALA A 54 -4.99 8.79 19.66
CA ALA A 54 -4.33 8.29 20.87
C ALA A 54 -3.33 9.26 21.51
N ARG A 55 -2.90 10.30 20.77
CA ARG A 55 -1.99 11.35 21.25
C ARG A 55 -2.72 12.57 21.82
N ARG A 56 -4.05 12.63 21.72
CA ARG A 56 -4.89 13.74 22.16
C ARG A 56 -5.42 13.53 23.58
#